data_AF-A0A519Y108-F1
#
_entry.id   AF-A0A519Y108-F1
#
_cell.length_a   1.000
_cell.length_b   1.000
_cell.length_c   1.000
_cell.angle_alpha   90.00
_cell.angle_beta   90.00
_cell.angle_gamma   90.00
#
_symmetry.space_group_name_H-M   'P 1'
#
loop_
_entity.id
_entity.type
_entity.pdbx_description
1 polymer ?
#
loop_
_entity_poly.entity_id
_entity_poly.type
_entity_poly.pdbx_seq_one_letter_code
_entity_poly.pdbx_strand_id
1 'polypeptide(L)' 'MKIKLEEKFAEQYRKNPDAVYFTPGRVNLIGEHIDYNGGLVMPCAITLGT' A
#
# COMPACT_ATOMS: atom_id res chain seq x y z
N MET A 1 1.24 -16.73 -1.88
CA MET A 1 -0.19 -16.94 -2.21
C MET A 1 -0.84 -15.58 -2.38
N LYS A 2 -1.22 -15.19 -3.60
CA LYS A 2 -2.11 -14.04 -3.79
C LYS A 2 -3.48 -14.46 -3.24
N ILE A 3 -3.84 -13.98 -2.05
CA ILE A 3 -5.24 -14.03 -1.62
C ILE A 3 -5.98 -13.12 -2.59
N LYS A 4 -6.97 -13.66 -3.31
CA LYS A 4 -7.86 -12.82 -4.09
C LYS A 4 -8.83 -12.16 -3.12
N LEU A 5 -8.52 -10.92 -2.73
CA LEU A 5 -9.27 -10.12 -1.76
C LEU A 5 -10.76 -10.05 -2.11
N GLU A 6 -11.08 -9.99 -3.39
CA GLU A 6 -12.44 -10.00 -3.93
C GLU A 6 -13.21 -11.26 -3.57
N GLU A 7 -12.59 -12.44 -3.68
CA GLU A 7 -13.23 -13.72 -3.33
C GLU A 7 -13.56 -13.76 -1.84
N LYS A 8 -12.61 -13.37 -0.98
CA LYS A 8 -12.84 -13.29 0.48
C LYS A 8 -13.90 -12.25 0.84
N PHE A 9 -13.93 -11.12 0.15
CA PHE A 9 -14.95 -10.10 0.37
C PHE A 9 -16.33 -10.63 -0.01
N ALA A 10 -16.44 -11.30 -1.15
CA ALA A 10 -17.70 -11.89 -1.62
C ALA A 10 -18.19 -13.00 -0.67
N GLU A 11 -17.30 -13.86 -0.16
CA GLU A 11 -17.63 -14.88 0.84
C GLU A 11 -18.17 -14.26 2.14
N GLN A 12 -17.53 -13.21 2.64
CA GLN A 12 -17.87 -12.57 3.92
C GLN A 12 -19.14 -11.73 3.85
N TYR A 13 -19.31 -10.95 2.77
CA TYR A 13 -20.37 -9.95 2.66
C TYR A 13 -21.50 -10.35 1.70
N ARG A 14 -21.39 -11.52 1.06
CA ARG A 14 -22.36 -12.07 0.09
C ARG A 14 -22.69 -11.11 -1.06
N LYS A 15 -21.73 -10.26 -1.42
CA LYS A 15 -21.80 -9.33 -2.56
C LYS A 15 -20.40 -9.05 -3.11
N ASN A 16 -20.32 -8.65 -4.37
CA ASN A 16 -19.05 -8.21 -4.94
C ASN A 16 -18.64 -6.84 -4.36
N PRO A 17 -17.33 -6.57 -4.22
CA PRO A 17 -16.86 -5.23 -3.87
C PRO A 17 -17.12 -4.27 -5.04
N ASP A 18 -17.41 -3.00 -4.73
CA ASP A 18 -17.62 -1.97 -5.75
C ASP A 18 -16.29 -1.54 -6.40
N ALA A 19 -15.18 -1.61 -5.64
CA ALA A 19 -13.83 -1.31 -6.09
C ALA A 19 -12.78 -2.00 -5.21
N VAL A 20 -11.57 -2.15 -5.75
CA VAL A 20 -10.37 -2.57 -5.01
C VAL A 20 -9.32 -1.48 -5.14
N TYR A 21 -8.70 -1.11 -4.03
CA TYR A 21 -7.63 -0.13 -3.98
C TYR A 21 -6.34 -0.80 -3.52
N PHE A 22 -5.23 -0.31 -4.06
CA PHE A 22 -3.89 -0.74 -3.67
C PHE A 22 -3.02 0.49 -3.47
N THR A 23 -2.29 0.52 -2.36
CA THR A 23 -1.29 1.52 -2.05
C THR A 23 0.06 0.83 -1.88
N PRO A 24 1.09 1.20 -2.67
CA PRO A 24 2.42 0.63 -2.50
C PRO A 24 3.01 1.09 -1.16
N GLY A 25 3.73 0.20 -0.50
CA GLY A 25 4.68 0.60 0.52
C GLY A 25 5.81 1.43 -0.11
N ARG A 26 6.63 2.03 0.74
CA ARG A 26 7.82 2.77 0.31
C ARG A 26 9.00 2.47 1.19
N VAL A 27 10.18 2.48 0.60
CA VAL A 27 11.45 2.57 1.31
C VAL A 27 12.02 3.96 1.10
N ASN A 28 12.80 4.44 2.06
CA ASN A 28 13.56 5.66 1.88
C ASN A 28 15.00 5.27 1.57
N LEU A 29 15.56 5.80 0.48
CA LEU A 29 16.92 5.49 0.07
C LEU A 29 17.94 6.34 0.83
N ILE A 30 17.57 7.60 1.12
CA ILE A 30 18.33 8.54 1.94
C ILE A 30 17.42 9.66 2.46
N GLY A 31 17.78 10.24 3.62
CA GLY A 31 17.06 11.34 4.26
C GLY A 31 16.14 10.88 5.38
N GLU A 32 16.62 10.07 6.32
CA GLU A 32 15.85 9.69 7.51
C GLU A 32 15.72 10.87 8.48
N HIS A 33 14.55 11.00 9.10
CA HIS A 33 14.30 11.95 10.19
C HIS A 33 14.50 13.44 9.87
N ILE A 34 14.45 13.83 8.59
CA ILE A 34 14.56 15.25 8.19
C ILE A 34 13.28 15.78 7.55
N ASP A 35 12.38 14.89 7.12
CA ASP A 35 11.13 15.20 6.45
C ASP A 35 10.19 16.05 7.34
N TYR A 36 10.08 15.71 8.62
CA TYR A 36 9.29 16.50 9.58
C TYR A 36 9.88 17.88 9.89
N ASN A 37 11.12 18.15 9.47
CA ASN A 37 11.76 19.46 9.52
C ASN A 37 11.74 20.19 8.17
N GLY A 38 11.06 19.64 7.16
CA GLY A 38 11.01 20.20 5.80
C GLY A 38 12.23 19.86 4.92
N GLY A 39 13.08 18.92 5.34
CA GLY A 39 14.19 18.42 4.55
C GLY A 39 13.73 17.58 3.35
N LEU A 40 14.52 17.60 2.27
CA LEU A 40 14.28 16.76 1.09
C LEU A 40 14.69 15.31 1.37
N VAL A 41 13.90 14.36 0.88
CA VAL A 41 14.12 12.92 1.01
C VAL A 41 14.09 12.22 -0.35
N MET A 42 14.70 11.04 -0.45
CA MET A 42 14.71 10.24 -1.70
C MET A 42 13.99 8.89 -1.50
N PRO A 43 12.65 8.88 -1.46
CA PRO A 43 11.88 7.66 -1.31
C PRO A 43 11.68 6.93 -2.63
N CYS A 44 11.36 5.64 -2.54
CA CYS A 44 10.98 4.81 -3.67
C CYS A 44 9.80 3.91 -3.28
N ALA A 45 8.79 3.83 -4.15
CA ALA A 45 7.69 2.89 -4.00
C ALA A 45 8.18 1.46 -4.22
N ILE A 46 7.64 0.51 -3.45
CA ILE A 46 7.94 -0.92 -3.61
C ILE A 46 6.67 -1.69 -3.98
N THR A 47 6.86 -2.91 -4.50
CA THR A 47 5.73 -3.77 -4.91
C THR A 47 4.97 -4.39 -3.73
N LEU A 48 5.55 -4.36 -2.54
CA LEU A 48 4.88 -4.76 -1.31
C LEU A 48 4.02 -3.59 -0.79
N GLY A 49 2.73 -3.82 -0.61
CA GLY A 49 1.76 -2.78 -0.21
C GLY A 49 0.46 -3.39 0.29
N THR A 50 -0.57 -2.54 0.44
CA THR A 50 -1.91 -2.92 0.95
C THR A 50 -3.00 -2.47 0.01
#